data_AF-A0A0F0CE13-F1
#
_entry.id   AF-A0A0F0CE13-F1
#
_cell.length_a   1.000
_cell.length_b   1.000
_cell.length_c   1.000
_cell.angle_alpha   90.00
_cell.angle_beta   90.00
_cell.angle_gamma   90.00
#
_symmetry.space_group_name_H-M   'P 1'
#
loop_
_entity.id
_entity.type
_entity.pdbx_description
1 polymer ?
#
loop_
_entity_poly.entity_id
_entity_poly.type
_entity_poly.pdbx_seq_one_letter_code
_entity_poly.pdbx_strand_id
1 'polypeptide(L)'
;MALKTDYKADVFEGNRKYQISTDAQGKSEIVDVTTYSQEGDLFKPEDINAITTEINRMTREVELTLLAANWSSTAPYAQTVSVPGLKETDKVQMMSAIKSTTAVATANTWDKMGALVKAGIAGDGEATFYCPKKKPTSDFNIKLVGVSENE
;
A
#
# COMPACT_ATOMS: atom_id res chain seq x y z
N MET A 1 8.10 -2.51 -2.62
CA MET A 1 9.43 -1.90 -2.89
C MET A 1 9.94 -1.30 -1.58
N ALA A 2 11.25 -1.17 -1.35
CA ALA A 2 11.77 -0.42 -0.20
C ALA A 2 12.01 1.03 -0.62
N LEU A 3 11.34 1.98 0.01
CA LEU A 3 11.54 3.41 -0.24
C LEU A 3 12.91 3.85 0.30
N LYS A 4 13.55 4.83 -0.35
CA LYS A 4 14.82 5.40 0.13
C LYS A 4 14.60 6.06 1.49
N THR A 5 15.46 5.77 2.47
CA THR A 5 15.37 6.28 3.85
C THR A 5 16.63 6.97 4.33
N ASP A 6 17.65 7.10 3.49
CA ASP A 6 19.00 7.53 3.86
C ASP A 6 19.44 8.80 3.12
N TYR A 7 18.48 9.68 2.79
CA TYR A 7 18.76 11.00 2.22
C TYR A 7 19.73 11.77 3.11
N LYS A 8 20.78 12.31 2.48
CA LYS A 8 21.77 13.15 3.14
C LYS A 8 21.44 14.62 2.93
N ALA A 9 21.69 15.41 3.96
CA ALA A 9 21.65 16.86 3.85
C ALA A 9 23.00 17.38 3.34
N ASP A 10 22.98 18.54 2.68
CA ASP A 10 24.20 19.30 2.43
C ASP A 10 24.84 19.68 3.78
N VAL A 11 26.14 19.50 3.89
CA VAL A 11 26.94 19.96 5.03
C VAL A 11 27.96 20.97 4.54
N PHE A 12 27.93 22.16 5.12
CA PHE A 12 28.83 23.27 4.83
C PHE A 12 28.99 24.12 6.09
N GLU A 13 30.08 24.88 6.17
CA GLU A 13 30.35 25.76 7.30
C GLU A 13 29.94 27.20 6.98
N GLY A 14 29.30 27.87 7.95
CA GLY A 14 28.85 29.25 7.80
C GLY A 14 27.63 29.38 6.87
N ASN A 15 27.61 30.45 6.07
CA ASN A 15 26.49 30.76 5.17
C ASN A 15 26.73 30.19 3.77
N ARG A 16 25.64 29.80 3.08
CA ARG A 16 25.69 29.50 1.63
C ARG A 16 26.21 30.71 0.86
N LYS A 17 27.00 30.45 -0.17
CA LYS A 17 27.62 31.47 -1.02
C LYS A 17 27.12 31.32 -2.45
N TYR A 18 26.66 32.43 -3.02
CA TYR A 18 26.22 32.49 -4.40
C TYR A 18 27.05 33.51 -5.17
N GLN A 19 27.47 33.14 -6.37
CA GLN A 19 28.04 34.06 -7.33
C GLN A 19 26.94 34.51 -8.29
N ILE A 20 26.81 35.82 -8.47
CA ILE A 20 25.85 36.41 -9.42
C ILE A 20 26.65 37.03 -10.56
N SER A 21 26.31 36.67 -11.79
CA SER A 21 26.88 37.27 -13.00
C SER A 21 25.76 37.70 -13.94
N THR A 22 26.07 38.61 -14.87
CA THR A 22 25.10 39.11 -15.86
C THR A 22 25.52 38.64 -17.24
N ASP A 23 24.61 37.99 -17.96
CA ASP A 23 24.84 37.52 -19.32
C ASP A 23 24.84 38.68 -20.34
N ALA A 24 25.22 38.37 -21.59
CA ALA A 24 25.24 39.36 -22.67
C ALA A 24 23.84 39.92 -23.02
N GLN A 25 22.77 39.30 -22.52
CA GLN A 25 21.37 39.70 -22.70
C GLN A 25 20.84 40.51 -21.50
N GLY A 26 21.69 40.79 -20.50
CA GLY A 26 21.32 41.52 -19.29
C GLY A 26 20.56 40.69 -18.25
N LYS A 27 20.47 39.37 -18.39
CA LYS A 27 19.86 38.48 -17.39
C LYS A 27 20.90 38.05 -16.37
N SER A 28 20.46 37.87 -15.12
CA SER A 28 21.33 37.39 -14.06
C SER A 28 21.37 35.86 -14.02
N GLU A 29 22.57 35.30 -13.92
CA GLU A 29 22.82 33.91 -13.58
C GLU A 29 23.27 33.83 -12.12
N ILE A 30 22.70 32.89 -11.36
CA ILE A 30 23.03 32.64 -9.96
C ILE A 30 23.64 31.24 -9.88
N VAL A 31 24.90 31.16 -9.44
CA VAL A 31 25.63 29.90 -9.26
C VAL A 31 25.89 29.71 -7.78
N ASP A 32 25.53 28.54 -7.23
CA ASP A 32 25.95 28.15 -5.89
C ASP A 32 27.45 27.82 -5.89
N VAL A 33 28.23 28.57 -5.11
CA VAL A 33 29.69 28.41 -4.96
C VAL A 33 30.04 28.06 -3.51
N THR A 34 29.07 27.54 -2.75
CA THR A 34 29.28 27.04 -1.40
C THR A 34 30.26 25.86 -1.43
N THR A 35 31.23 25.86 -0.52
CA THR A 35 32.12 24.71 -0.34
C THR A 35 31.46 23.73 0.63
N TYR A 36 31.04 22.57 0.11
CA TYR A 36 30.42 21.52 0.90
C TYR A 36 31.46 20.52 1.40
N SER A 37 31.36 20.13 2.67
CA SER A 37 32.07 18.96 3.22
C SER A 37 31.30 17.66 2.94
N GLN A 38 30.00 17.75 2.68
CA GLN A 38 29.17 16.69 2.15
C GLN A 38 28.10 17.30 1.24
N GLU A 39 28.00 16.80 0.01
CA GLU A 39 26.86 17.08 -0.87
C GLU A 39 25.70 16.15 -0.50
N GLY A 40 24.51 16.75 -0.34
CA GLY A 40 23.28 16.06 -0.03
C GLY A 40 22.66 15.36 -1.24
N ASP A 41 21.66 14.53 -0.97
CA ASP A 41 20.87 13.91 -2.02
C ASP A 41 19.80 14.88 -2.54
N LEU A 42 19.65 14.97 -3.87
CA LEU A 42 18.52 15.66 -4.47
C LEU A 42 17.25 14.82 -4.29
N PHE A 43 16.20 15.43 -3.74
CA PHE A 43 14.86 14.86 -3.73
C PHE A 43 14.17 15.15 -5.06
N LYS A 44 13.90 14.12 -5.87
CA LYS A 44 13.42 14.27 -7.24
C LYS A 44 11.94 13.92 -7.39
N PRO A 45 11.28 14.29 -8.52
CA PRO A 45 9.92 13.87 -8.81
C PRO A 45 9.71 12.35 -8.72
N GLU A 46 10.71 11.56 -9.08
CA GLU A 46 10.62 10.09 -9.01
C GLU A 46 10.48 9.60 -7.57
N ASP A 47 11.18 10.24 -6.62
CA ASP A 47 11.15 9.87 -5.21
C ASP A 47 9.78 10.15 -4.59
N ILE A 48 9.23 11.35 -4.85
CA ILE A 48 7.90 11.70 -4.34
C ILE A 48 6.81 10.86 -5.01
N ASN A 49 6.90 10.58 -6.31
CA ASN A 49 5.93 9.75 -6.99
C ASN A 49 5.95 8.32 -6.46
N ALA A 50 7.13 7.74 -6.21
CA ALA A 50 7.25 6.43 -5.58
C ALA A 50 6.59 6.39 -4.19
N ILE A 51 6.81 7.42 -3.38
CA ILE A 51 6.17 7.56 -2.06
C ILE A 51 4.65 7.68 -2.20
N THR A 52 4.16 8.54 -3.09
CA THR A 52 2.71 8.73 -3.32
C THR A 52 2.05 7.44 -3.81
N THR A 53 2.67 6.72 -4.73
CA THR A 53 2.17 5.41 -5.20
C THR A 53 2.07 4.41 -4.06
N GLU A 54 3.10 4.29 -3.22
CA GLU A 54 3.06 3.37 -2.06
C GLU A 54 2.01 3.80 -1.02
N ILE A 55 1.81 5.10 -0.77
CA ILE A 55 0.76 5.61 0.13
C ILE A 55 -0.64 5.30 -0.41
N ASN A 56 -0.89 5.56 -1.69
CA ASN A 56 -2.15 5.26 -2.34
C ASN A 56 -2.44 3.75 -2.27
N ARG A 57 -1.44 2.91 -2.56
CA ARG A 57 -1.55 1.46 -2.39
C ARG A 57 -1.89 1.08 -0.95
N MET A 58 -1.15 1.59 0.04
CA MET A 58 -1.33 1.25 1.45
C MET A 58 -2.73 1.60 1.98
N THR A 59 -3.35 2.64 1.42
CA THR A 59 -4.68 3.12 1.84
C THR A 59 -5.81 2.57 0.98
N ARG A 60 -5.51 2.00 -0.19
CA ARG A 60 -6.53 1.45 -1.08
C ARG A 60 -7.24 0.27 -0.43
N GLU A 61 -8.56 0.37 -0.45
CA GLU A 61 -9.47 -0.63 0.09
C GLU A 61 -10.18 -1.39 -1.03
N VAL A 62 -10.29 -2.71 -0.90
CA VAL A 62 -11.08 -3.56 -1.79
C VAL A 62 -12.05 -4.37 -0.96
N GLU A 63 -13.35 -4.22 -1.20
CA GLU A 63 -14.38 -5.04 -0.58
C GLU A 63 -14.61 -6.31 -1.41
N LEU A 64 -14.64 -7.47 -0.76
CA LEU A 64 -14.78 -8.78 -1.40
C LEU A 64 -15.89 -9.57 -0.72
N THR A 65 -16.58 -10.41 -1.49
CA THR A 65 -17.51 -11.42 -0.95
C THR A 65 -16.87 -12.80 -1.03
N LEU A 66 -16.79 -13.49 0.11
CA LEU A 66 -16.35 -14.87 0.20
C LEU A 66 -17.58 -15.78 0.28
N LEU A 67 -17.75 -16.65 -0.72
CA LEU A 67 -18.91 -17.52 -0.85
C LEU A 67 -18.71 -18.81 -0.06
N ALA A 68 -19.71 -19.22 0.71
CA ALA A 68 -19.69 -20.46 1.50
C ALA A 68 -19.48 -21.69 0.62
N ALA A 69 -20.05 -21.67 -0.59
CA ALA A 69 -19.96 -22.76 -1.56
C ALA A 69 -18.54 -22.98 -2.11
N ASN A 70 -17.70 -21.93 -2.13
CA ASN A 70 -16.40 -21.95 -2.79
C ASN A 70 -15.24 -22.37 -1.88
N TRP A 71 -15.52 -22.65 -0.60
CA TRP A 71 -14.53 -23.21 0.30
C TRP A 71 -14.31 -24.70 0.00
N SER A 72 -13.06 -25.14 0.02
CA SER A 72 -12.69 -26.56 -0.11
C SER A 72 -13.41 -27.46 0.91
N SER A 73 -13.39 -28.77 0.69
CA SER A 73 -14.12 -29.76 1.52
C SER A 73 -13.35 -30.21 2.77
N THR A 74 -12.03 -29.98 2.83
CA THR A 74 -11.16 -30.44 3.92
C THR A 74 -10.32 -29.31 4.49
N ALA A 75 -9.96 -29.42 5.78
CA ALA A 75 -9.07 -28.47 6.44
C ALA A 75 -7.61 -28.57 5.92
N PRO A 76 -6.86 -27.45 5.86
CA PRO A 76 -7.33 -26.09 6.02
C PRO A 76 -8.28 -25.71 4.87
N TYR A 77 -9.48 -25.24 5.22
CA TYR A 77 -10.47 -24.90 4.21
C TYR A 77 -9.96 -23.68 3.45
N ALA A 78 -9.92 -23.74 2.12
CA ALA A 78 -9.35 -22.71 1.28
C ALA A 78 -10.39 -22.15 0.31
N GLN A 79 -10.32 -20.86 0.03
CA GLN A 79 -11.06 -20.20 -1.06
C GLN A 79 -10.15 -19.17 -1.72
N THR A 80 -10.06 -19.23 -3.04
CA THR A 80 -9.37 -18.23 -3.86
C THR A 80 -10.39 -17.33 -4.54
N VAL A 81 -10.13 -16.02 -4.55
CA VAL A 81 -10.99 -15.00 -5.14
C VAL A 81 -10.16 -14.03 -5.96
N SER A 82 -10.70 -13.57 -7.09
CA SER A 82 -10.05 -12.54 -7.89
C SER A 82 -10.05 -11.20 -7.16
N VAL A 83 -8.90 -10.54 -7.16
CA VAL A 83 -8.68 -9.21 -6.59
C VAL A 83 -7.86 -8.41 -7.60
N PRO A 84 -8.49 -7.76 -8.60
CA PRO A 84 -7.77 -7.02 -9.62
C PRO A 84 -6.81 -5.98 -9.05
N GLY A 85 -5.59 -5.98 -9.58
CA GLY A 85 -4.48 -5.13 -9.15
C GLY A 85 -3.68 -5.65 -7.95
N LEU A 86 -4.15 -6.67 -7.22
CA LEU A 86 -3.37 -7.28 -6.13
C LEU A 86 -2.06 -7.85 -6.67
N LYS A 87 -0.95 -7.61 -5.98
CA LYS A 87 0.37 -8.18 -6.31
C LYS A 87 0.80 -9.13 -5.21
N GLU A 88 1.56 -10.18 -5.52
CA GLU A 88 2.12 -11.11 -4.51
C GLU A 88 2.96 -10.38 -3.44
N THR A 89 3.60 -9.28 -3.84
CA THR A 89 4.44 -8.46 -2.95
C THR A 89 3.63 -7.59 -1.98
N ASP A 90 2.33 -7.42 -2.19
CA ASP A 90 1.50 -6.55 -1.36
C ASP A 90 1.43 -7.04 0.08
N LYS A 91 1.51 -6.08 1.02
CA LYS A 91 1.29 -6.33 2.44
C LYS A 91 -0.13 -5.93 2.79
N VAL A 92 -1.04 -6.89 2.61
CA VAL A 92 -2.48 -6.69 2.75
C VAL A 92 -2.95 -6.99 4.18
N GLN A 93 -3.87 -6.19 4.68
CA GLN A 93 -4.61 -6.45 5.91
C GLN A 93 -6.06 -6.78 5.60
N MET A 94 -6.58 -7.82 6.25
CA MET A 94 -8.01 -8.13 6.25
C MET A 94 -8.70 -7.38 7.38
N MET A 95 -9.75 -6.64 7.05
CA MET A 95 -10.56 -5.82 7.94
C MET A 95 -12.06 -6.16 7.77
N SER A 96 -12.87 -5.70 8.72
CA SER A 96 -14.33 -5.83 8.63
C SER A 96 -14.90 -4.97 7.49
N ALA A 97 -15.87 -5.53 6.74
CA ALA A 97 -16.66 -4.80 5.75
C ALA A 97 -17.95 -4.19 6.34
N ILE A 98 -18.20 -4.35 7.64
CA ILE A 98 -19.39 -3.83 8.32
C ILE A 98 -19.37 -2.29 8.28
N LYS A 99 -20.48 -1.70 7.83
CA LYS A 99 -20.70 -0.25 7.76
C LYS A 99 -21.72 0.16 8.83
N SER A 100 -21.82 1.45 9.12
CA SER A 100 -22.85 2.00 10.02
C SER A 100 -24.28 1.69 9.56
N THR A 101 -24.45 1.34 8.29
CA THR A 101 -25.73 0.99 7.66
C THR A 101 -25.96 -0.52 7.52
N THR A 102 -25.00 -1.37 7.89
CA THR A 102 -25.16 -2.83 7.80
C THR A 102 -26.17 -3.32 8.83
N ALA A 103 -27.18 -4.06 8.39
CA ALA A 103 -28.18 -4.65 9.29
C ALA A 103 -27.52 -5.58 10.33
N VAL A 104 -28.00 -5.53 11.58
CA VAL A 104 -27.39 -6.25 12.72
C VAL A 104 -27.25 -7.75 12.48
N ALA A 105 -28.25 -8.40 11.88
CA ALA A 105 -28.19 -9.83 11.56
C ALA A 105 -27.07 -10.17 10.55
N THR A 106 -26.88 -9.30 9.55
CA THR A 106 -25.81 -9.41 8.55
C THR A 106 -24.44 -9.18 9.18
N ALA A 107 -24.30 -8.12 9.99
CA ALA A 107 -23.07 -7.81 10.72
C ALA A 107 -22.61 -9.00 11.60
N ASN A 108 -23.54 -9.56 12.38
CA ASN A 108 -23.26 -10.75 13.19
C ASN A 108 -22.82 -11.97 12.37
N THR A 109 -23.36 -12.13 11.16
CA THR A 109 -22.98 -13.22 10.26
C THR A 109 -21.57 -12.99 9.73
N TRP A 110 -21.27 -11.79 9.24
CA TRP A 110 -19.97 -11.42 8.70
C TRP A 110 -18.86 -11.50 9.73
N ASP A 111 -19.07 -11.01 10.95
CA ASP A 111 -18.09 -11.12 12.03
C ASP A 111 -17.79 -12.57 12.39
N LYS A 112 -18.84 -13.41 12.50
CA LYS A 112 -18.67 -14.84 12.82
C LYS A 112 -17.88 -15.57 11.74
N MET A 113 -18.21 -15.37 10.46
CA MET A 113 -17.54 -16.05 9.35
C MET A 113 -16.13 -15.50 9.10
N GLY A 114 -15.97 -14.18 9.13
CA GLY A 114 -14.68 -13.50 9.01
C GLY A 114 -13.70 -13.93 10.10
N ALA A 115 -14.17 -14.13 11.33
CA ALA A 115 -13.36 -14.63 12.43
C ALA A 115 -12.82 -16.06 12.22
N LEU A 116 -13.34 -16.83 11.26
CA LEU A 116 -12.83 -18.17 10.93
C LEU A 116 -11.59 -18.11 10.03
N VAL A 117 -11.41 -17.02 9.28
CA VAL A 117 -10.23 -16.79 8.43
C VAL A 117 -9.04 -16.52 9.34
N LYS A 118 -7.96 -17.29 9.17
CA LYS A 118 -6.74 -17.19 9.99
C LYS A 118 -5.46 -17.04 9.20
N ALA A 119 -5.51 -17.21 7.90
CA ALA A 119 -4.39 -16.92 7.02
C ALA A 119 -4.91 -16.50 5.64
N GLY A 120 -4.06 -15.80 4.92
CA GLY A 120 -4.28 -15.44 3.53
C GLY A 120 -2.94 -15.35 2.79
N ILE A 121 -2.98 -15.58 1.49
CA ILE A 121 -1.84 -15.43 0.58
C ILE A 121 -2.29 -14.50 -0.54
N ALA A 122 -1.53 -13.44 -0.79
CA ALA A 122 -1.70 -12.60 -1.96
C ALA A 122 -0.96 -13.25 -3.13
N GLY A 123 -1.62 -13.33 -4.28
CA GLY A 123 -1.02 -13.63 -5.58
C GLY A 123 -1.32 -12.49 -6.55
N ASP A 124 -0.77 -12.58 -7.75
CA ASP A 124 -1.02 -11.58 -8.79
C ASP A 124 -2.46 -11.69 -9.31
N GLY A 125 -3.28 -10.70 -8.96
CA GLY A 125 -4.69 -10.60 -9.35
C GLY A 125 -5.66 -11.45 -8.51
N GLU A 126 -5.19 -12.14 -7.47
CA GLU A 126 -6.02 -13.02 -6.64
C GLU A 126 -5.53 -13.16 -5.20
N ALA A 127 -6.45 -13.46 -4.29
CA ALA A 127 -6.14 -13.76 -2.90
C ALA A 127 -6.70 -15.13 -2.53
N THR A 128 -5.90 -15.93 -1.82
CA THR A 128 -6.35 -17.20 -1.24
C THR A 128 -6.47 -17.08 0.27
N PHE A 129 -7.63 -17.38 0.82
CA PHE A 129 -7.93 -17.34 2.25
C PHE A 129 -8.03 -18.74 2.83
N TYR A 130 -7.65 -18.87 4.10
CA TYR A 130 -7.63 -20.15 4.80
C TYR A 130 -8.34 -20.09 6.15
N CYS A 131 -9.22 -21.07 6.37
CA CYS A 131 -9.88 -21.34 7.64
C CYS A 131 -9.38 -22.70 8.17
N PRO A 132 -8.43 -22.76 9.13
CA PRO A 132 -7.82 -24.02 9.54
C PRO A 132 -8.72 -24.88 10.44
N LYS A 133 -9.68 -24.28 11.15
CA LYS A 133 -10.46 -24.96 12.20
C LYS A 133 -11.91 -25.28 11.81
N LYS A 134 -12.58 -24.36 11.13
CA LYS A 134 -14.01 -24.49 10.77
C LYS A 134 -14.26 -23.94 9.39
N LYS A 135 -15.09 -24.63 8.60
CA LYS A 135 -15.54 -24.17 7.29
C LYS A 135 -16.60 -23.08 7.47
N PRO A 136 -16.48 -21.94 6.78
CA PRO A 136 -17.57 -20.97 6.73
C PRO A 136 -18.85 -21.57 6.13
N THR A 137 -19.99 -21.25 6.73
CA THR A 137 -21.30 -21.82 6.37
C THR A 137 -22.26 -20.80 5.75
N SER A 138 -21.83 -19.55 5.64
CA SER A 138 -22.62 -18.45 5.09
C SER A 138 -21.70 -17.51 4.33
N ASP A 139 -22.25 -16.85 3.32
CA ASP A 139 -21.52 -15.84 2.57
C ASP A 139 -21.24 -14.63 3.47
N PHE A 140 -20.09 -14.00 3.27
CA PHE A 140 -19.71 -12.85 4.06
C PHE A 140 -18.79 -11.91 3.30
N ASN A 141 -18.91 -10.61 3.62
CA ASN A 141 -18.03 -9.60 3.05
C ASN A 141 -16.86 -9.31 3.98
N ILE A 142 -15.71 -9.07 3.37
CA ILE A 142 -14.49 -8.63 4.02
C ILE A 142 -13.93 -7.42 3.27
N LYS A 143 -13.06 -6.66 3.94
CA LYS A 143 -12.31 -5.59 3.31
C LYS A 143 -10.83 -5.95 3.32
N LEU A 144 -10.16 -5.79 2.20
CA LEU A 144 -8.70 -5.79 2.10
C LEU A 144 -8.20 -4.35 2.07
N VAL A 145 -7.13 -4.07 2.82
CA VAL A 145 -6.44 -2.77 2.84
C VAL A 145 -4.99 -3.00 2.44
N GLY A 146 -4.45 -2.15 1.57
CA GLY A 146 -3.07 -2.27 1.11
C GLY A 146 -2.91 -2.92 -0.26
N VAL A 147 -3.94 -2.87 -1.11
CA VAL A 147 -3.99 -3.55 -2.41
C VAL A 147 -3.51 -2.62 -3.53
N SER A 148 -2.54 -3.07 -4.33
CA SER A 148 -2.03 -2.36 -5.52
C SER A 148 -3.12 -2.02 -6.53
N GLU A 149 -2.99 -0.86 -7.17
CA GLU A 149 -3.90 -0.44 -8.24
C GLU A 149 -3.84 -1.41 -9.42
N ASN A 150 -4.93 -1.45 -10.18
CA ASN A 150 -4.97 -2.24 -11.40
C ASN A 150 -4.31 -1.42 -12.51
N GLU A 151 -3.06 -1.76 -12.82
CA GLU A 151 -2.28 -1.19 -13.94
C GLU A 151 -2.75 -1.73 -15.29
#